data_AF-A0A514XHE4-F1
#
_entry.id   AF-A0A514XHE4-F1
#
_cell.length_a   1.000
_cell.length_b   1.000
_cell.length_c   1.000
_cell.angle_alpha   90.00
_cell.angle_beta   90.00
_cell.angle_gamma   90.00
#
_symmetry.space_group_name_H-M   'P 1'
#
loop_
_entity.id
_entity.type
_entity.pdbx_description
1 polymer ?
#
loop_
_entity_poly.entity_id
_entity_poly.type
_entity_poly.pdbx_seq_one_letter_code
_entity_poly.pdbx_strand_id
1 'polypeptide(L)' 'MIPPKEHPRWREIVAHDGNLSLHALSTKMVMTRVRTVLGTSPTEEKVQEAITIAFDFFKKNEFAVADDIKTLFGEDSGR' A
#
# COMPACT_ATOMS: atom_id res chain seq x y z
N MET A 1 9.22 5.24 7.04
CA MET A 1 8.61 6.55 6.67
C MET A 1 7.73 6.31 5.46
N ILE A 2 6.54 6.93 5.39
CA ILE A 2 5.65 6.79 4.23
C ILE A 2 6.18 7.68 3.09
N PRO A 3 6.56 7.11 1.92
CA PRO A 3 7.08 7.89 0.80
C PRO A 3 5.96 8.67 0.07
N PRO A 4 6.31 9.67 -0.76
CA PRO A 4 5.37 10.40 -1.61
C PRO A 4 4.56 9.47 -2.53
N LYS A 5 3.37 9.90 -2.97
CA LYS A 5 2.44 9.07 -3.79
C LYS A 5 3.07 8.63 -5.11
N GLU A 6 4.00 9.41 -5.64
CA GLU A 6 4.69 9.20 -6.91
C GLU A 6 5.81 8.14 -6.81
N HIS A 7 6.13 7.67 -5.61
CA HIS A 7 7.20 6.71 -5.41
C HIS A 7 6.83 5.35 -6.05
N PRO A 8 7.71 4.72 -6.86
CA PRO A 8 7.40 3.50 -7.62
C PRO A 8 6.97 2.32 -6.75
N ARG A 9 7.51 2.22 -5.53
CA ARG A 9 7.09 1.25 -4.50
C ARG A 9 5.58 1.22 -4.25
N TRP A 10 4.88 2.34 -4.38
CA TRP A 10 3.42 2.35 -4.24
C TRP A 10 2.75 1.49 -5.31
N ARG A 11 3.19 1.59 -6.57
CA ARG A 11 2.68 0.78 -7.67
C ARG A 11 2.93 -0.71 -7.41
N GLU A 12 4.12 -1.04 -6.91
CA GLU A 12 4.46 -2.41 -6.51
C GLU A 12 3.52 -2.92 -5.41
N ILE A 13 3.29 -2.13 -4.36
CA ILE A 13 2.44 -2.51 -3.21
C ILE A 13 0.98 -2.69 -3.62
N VAL A 14 0.42 -1.75 -4.38
CA VAL A 14 -0.99 -1.83 -4.78
C VAL A 14 -1.23 -2.94 -5.81
N ALA A 15 -0.27 -3.19 -6.70
CA ALA A 15 -0.34 -4.26 -7.70
C ALA A 15 0.13 -5.63 -7.18
N HIS A 16 0.65 -5.71 -5.96
CA HIS A 16 1.14 -6.97 -5.39
C HIS A 16 -0.02 -7.93 -5.11
N ASP A 17 -0.03 -9.06 -5.80
CA ASP A 17 -1.03 -10.12 -5.63
C ASP A 17 -0.63 -11.16 -4.55
N GLY A 18 0.58 -11.06 -4.00
CA GLY A 18 1.08 -11.97 -2.97
C GLY A 18 0.59 -11.66 -1.56
N ASN A 19 0.96 -12.55 -0.63
CA ASN A 19 0.63 -12.42 0.79
C ASN A 19 1.66 -11.51 1.47
N LEU A 20 1.32 -10.23 1.61
CA LEU A 20 2.09 -9.31 2.44
C LEU A 20 1.90 -9.71 3.90
N SER A 21 2.99 -9.88 4.65
CA SER A 21 2.98 -10.20 6.09
C SER A 21 2.50 -9.01 6.93
N LEU A 22 1.26 -8.59 6.68
CA LEU A 22 0.60 -7.49 7.37
C LEU A 22 0.04 -8.00 8.69
N HIS A 23 0.25 -7.23 9.75
CA HIS A 23 -0.20 -7.53 11.10
C HIS A 23 -1.60 -6.96 11.36
N ALA A 24 -1.87 -5.71 10.98
CA ALA A 24 -3.13 -5.07 11.32
C ALA A 24 -4.27 -5.49 10.37
N LEU A 25 -5.42 -5.81 10.95
CA LEU A 25 -6.63 -6.14 10.18
C LEU A 25 -7.07 -4.98 9.29
N SER A 26 -6.99 -3.74 9.81
CA SER A 26 -7.31 -2.52 9.07
C SER A 26 -6.45 -2.39 7.80
N THR A 27 -5.17 -2.72 7.88
CA THR A 27 -4.27 -2.74 6.72
C THR A 27 -4.69 -3.80 5.72
N LYS A 28 -4.99 -5.03 6.16
CA LYS A 28 -5.49 -6.08 5.27
C LYS A 28 -6.77 -5.66 4.55
N MET A 29 -7.71 -5.05 5.28
CA MET A 29 -8.97 -4.57 4.70
C MET A 29 -8.74 -3.46 3.66
N VAL A 30 -7.84 -2.50 3.93
CA VAL A 30 -7.55 -1.44 2.95
C VAL A 30 -6.87 -2.01 1.70
N MET A 31 -5.94 -2.95 1.87
CA MET A 31 -5.24 -3.58 0.75
C MET A 31 -6.21 -4.41 -0.12
N THR A 32 -7.17 -5.10 0.49
CA THR A 32 -8.25 -5.76 -0.27
C THR A 32 -9.07 -4.75 -1.07
N ARG A 33 -9.45 -3.61 -0.46
CA ARG A 33 -10.19 -2.54 -1.17
C ARG A 33 -9.38 -1.99 -2.36
N VAL A 34 -8.09 -1.75 -2.16
CA VAL A 34 -7.15 -1.29 -3.19
C VAL A 34 -7.12 -2.26 -4.37
N ARG A 35 -7.03 -3.57 -4.09
CA ARG A 35 -7.08 -4.62 -5.14
C ARG A 35 -8.40 -4.63 -5.89
N THR A 36 -9.52 -4.44 -5.19
CA THR A 36 -10.85 -4.35 -5.83
C THR A 36 -10.94 -3.15 -6.78
N VAL A 37 -10.34 -2.01 -6.44
CA VAL A 37 -10.31 -0.81 -7.30
C VAL A 37 -9.50 -1.07 -8.57
N LEU A 38 -8.34 -1.74 -8.45
CA LEU A 38 -7.51 -2.10 -9.61
C LEU A 38 -8.24 -3.07 -10.55
N GLY A 39 -8.88 -4.11 -10.00
CA GLY A 39 -9.54 -5.16 -10.76
C GLY A 39 -8.59 -5.93 -11.69
N THR A 40 -9.13 -6.56 -12.73
CA THR A 40 -8.38 -7.41 -13.67
C THR A 40 -7.75 -6.64 -14.84
N SER A 41 -8.07 -5.36 -15.01
CA SER A 41 -7.54 -4.49 -16.07
C SER A 41 -7.32 -3.09 -15.52
N PRO A 42 -6.19 -2.86 -14.84
CA PRO A 42 -5.90 -1.58 -14.21
C PRO A 42 -5.52 -0.54 -15.28
N THR A 43 -6.26 0.56 -15.33
CA THR A 43 -5.87 1.78 -16.03
C THR A 43 -4.98 2.63 -15.11
N GLU A 44 -4.21 3.57 -15.68
CA GLU A 44 -3.36 4.45 -14.87
C GLU A 44 -4.17 5.27 -13.85
N GLU A 45 -5.40 5.67 -14.21
CA GLU A 45 -6.33 6.34 -13.29
C GLU A 45 -6.70 5.47 -12.08
N LYS A 46 -6.99 4.18 -12.28
CA LYS A 46 -7.30 3.24 -11.19
C LYS A 46 -6.09 2.98 -10.31
N VAL A 47 -4.89 2.93 -10.90
CA VAL A 47 -3.64 2.83 -10.14
C VAL A 47 -3.48 4.05 -9.25
N GLN A 48 -3.68 5.25 -9.78
CA GLN A 48 -3.55 6.48 -9.00
C GLN A 48 -4.60 6.58 -7.87
N GLU A 49 -5.84 6.13 -8.14
CA GLU A 49 -6.90 6.03 -7.13
C GLU A 49 -6.52 5.04 -6.01
N ALA A 50 -6.06 3.85 -6.39
CA ALA A 50 -5.57 2.82 -5.47
C ALA A 50 -4.44 3.33 -4.57
N ILE A 51 -3.45 4.01 -5.16
CA ILE A 51 -2.34 4.63 -4.43
C ILE A 51 -2.86 5.71 -3.47
N THR A 52 -3.81 6.54 -3.91
CA THR A 52 -4.41 7.58 -3.07
C THR A 52 -5.12 6.99 -1.86
N ILE A 53 -5.93 5.95 -2.05
CA ILE A 53 -6.63 5.26 -0.97
C ILE A 53 -5.63 4.68 0.05
N ALA A 54 -4.60 3.99 -0.43
CA ALA A 54 -3.58 3.40 0.43
C ALA A 54 -2.81 4.47 1.21
N PHE A 55 -2.31 5.49 0.51
CA PHE A 55 -1.56 6.59 1.11
C PHE A 55 -2.37 7.32 2.19
N ASP A 56 -3.61 7.69 1.90
CA ASP A 56 -4.45 8.42 2.85
C ASP A 56 -4.75 7.57 4.09
N PHE A 57 -4.93 6.26 3.93
CA PHE A 57 -5.09 5.33 5.05
C PHE A 57 -3.83 5.28 5.92
N PHE A 58 -2.66 5.03 5.32
CA PHE A 58 -1.42 4.93 6.07
C PHE A 58 -1.04 6.24 6.74
N LYS A 59 -1.29 7.40 6.09
CA LYS A 59 -1.06 8.71 6.71
C LYS A 59 -1.97 8.99 7.88
N LYS A 60 -3.27 8.67 7.78
CA LYS A 60 -4.22 8.88 8.88
C LYS A 60 -3.97 7.94 10.06
N ASN A 61 -3.40 6.76 9.82
CA ASN A 61 -3.22 5.72 10.82
C ASN A 61 -1.75 5.43 11.13
N GLU A 62 -0.83 6.35 10.81
CA GLU A 62 0.62 6.10 10.80
C GLU A 62 1.15 5.46 12.09
N PHE A 63 0.63 5.87 13.25
CA PHE A 63 0.98 5.28 14.54
C PHE A 63 0.40 3.89 14.77
N ALA A 64 -0.83 3.63 14.34
CA ALA A 64 -1.53 2.38 14.59
C ALA A 64 -1.06 1.23 13.68
N VAL A 65 -0.53 1.57 12.50
CA VAL A 65 -0.04 0.59 11.51
C VAL A 65 1.46 0.76 11.23
N ALA A 66 2.20 1.30 12.21
CA ALA A 66 3.62 1.60 12.08
C ALA A 66 4.47 0.37 11.67
N ASP A 67 4.14 -0.81 12.19
CA ASP A 67 4.87 -2.04 11.86
C ASP A 67 4.54 -2.52 10.44
N ASP A 68 3.30 -2.37 9.97
CA ASP A 68 2.96 -2.66 8.57
C ASP A 68 3.64 -1.66 7.61
N ILE A 69 3.74 -0.38 8.00
CA ILE A 69 4.50 0.61 7.23
C ILE A 69 5.98 0.20 7.14
N LYS A 70 6.57 -0.34 8.21
CA LYS A 70 7.93 -0.90 8.14
C LYS A 70 7.99 -2.13 7.26
N THR A 71 7.03 -3.05 7.33
CA THR A 71 7.01 -4.23 6.44
C THR A 71 6.91 -3.83 4.96
N LEU A 72 6.13 -2.79 4.64
CA LEU A 72 5.91 -2.36 3.26
C LEU A 72 7.04 -1.49 2.70
N PHE A 73 7.56 -0.58 3.50
CA PHE A 73 8.50 0.47 3.08
C PHE A 73 9.86 0.40 3.77
N GLY A 74 10.00 -0.39 4.82
CA GLY A 74 11.22 -0.61 5.57
C GLY A 74 12.00 -1.80 5.02
N GLU A 75 12.55 -1.63 3.83
CA GLU A 75 13.86 -2.16 3.40
C GLU A 75 14.11 -1.64 1.98
N ASP A 76 14.77 -0.49 1.93
CA ASP A 76 15.71 -0.08 0.88
C ASP A 76 17.04 0.29 1.57
N SER A 77 17.51 -0.63 2.40
CA SER A 77 18.80 -0.53 3.09
C SER A 77 19.45 -1.91 3.07
N GLY A 78 19.95 -2.27 1.88
CA GLY A 78 21.04 -3.20 1.65
C GLY A 78 20.98 -4.56 2.34
N ARG A 79 20.69 -5.60 1.55
CA ARG A 79 21.37 -6.88 1.70
C ARG A 79 21.52 -7.59 0.37
#